data_AF-A0AAJ6B222-F1
#
_entry.id   AF-A0AAJ6B222-F1
#
_cell.length_a   1.000
_cell.length_b   1.000
_cell.length_c   1.000
_cell.angle_alpha   90.00
_cell.angle_beta   90.00
_cell.angle_gamma   90.00
#
_symmetry.space_group_name_H-M   'P 1'
#
loop_
_entity.id
_entity.type
_entity.pdbx_description
1 polymer ?
#
loop_
_entity_poly.entity_id
_entity_poly.type
_entity_poly.pdbx_seq_one_letter_code
_entity_poly.pdbx_strand_id
1 'polypeptide(L)'
;MRETDAHSTEGFAELVCSNSFRSDDHEQNAVGLLHEEMRRLQFADHARRPTQHQLPAGGALAVDRDGLLRRRHRAPSTDHPNITIDRGEESPAWPPEDWNNVIIATGPLTSPALAEAIRR
;
A
#
# COMPACT_ATOMS: atom_id res chain seq x y z
N MET A 1 14.36 6.24 -10.22
CA MET A 1 13.13 6.36 -9.41
C MET A 1 13.10 7.76 -8.84
N ARG A 2 11.95 8.45 -8.88
CA ARG A 2 11.83 9.78 -8.26
C ARG A 2 11.64 9.59 -6.76
N GLU A 3 12.55 10.16 -5.97
CA GLU A 3 12.35 10.28 -4.53
C GLU A 3 11.32 11.37 -4.22
N THR A 4 10.68 11.25 -3.06
CA THR A 4 9.78 12.27 -2.53
C THR A 4 10.17 12.56 -1.10
N ASP A 5 9.82 13.73 -0.59
CA ASP A 5 10.14 14.16 0.78
C ASP A 5 9.56 13.25 1.88
N ALA A 6 8.59 12.39 1.55
CA ALA A 6 7.92 11.49 2.50
C ALA A 6 8.47 10.06 2.51
N HIS A 7 9.04 9.58 1.41
CA HIS A 7 9.45 8.18 1.26
C HIS A 7 10.94 8.04 1.57
N SER A 8 11.31 7.00 2.32
CA SER A 8 12.69 6.72 2.68
C SER A 8 13.22 5.40 2.11
N THR A 9 12.38 4.66 1.38
CA THR A 9 12.71 3.32 0.89
C THR A 9 12.25 3.10 -0.55
N GLU A 10 12.85 2.13 -1.25
CA GLU A 10 12.38 1.65 -2.56
C GLU A 10 11.40 0.46 -2.47
N GLY A 11 10.86 0.22 -1.26
CA GLY A 11 9.98 -0.90 -0.94
C GLY A 11 8.51 -0.61 -1.28
N PHE A 12 7.70 -1.66 -1.37
CA PHE A 12 6.27 -1.50 -1.61
C PHE A 12 5.52 -1.09 -0.35
N ALA A 13 4.46 -0.29 -0.53
CA ALA A 13 3.50 0.10 0.50
C ALA A 13 4.18 0.58 1.81
N GLU A 14 5.11 1.52 1.69
CA GLU A 14 5.75 2.18 2.83
C GLU A 14 4.73 2.96 3.68
N LEU A 15 4.84 2.86 5.01
CA LEU A 15 4.12 3.74 5.92
C LEU A 15 4.98 4.98 6.16
N VAL A 16 4.58 6.16 5.66
CA VAL A 16 5.44 7.36 5.68
C VAL A 16 5.28 8.23 6.94
N CYS A 17 4.12 8.19 7.62
CA CYS A 17 3.89 8.99 8.84
C CYS A 17 3.72 8.13 10.11
N SER A 18 2.47 7.82 10.50
CA SER A 18 2.13 7.02 11.67
C SER A 18 2.30 5.52 11.37
N ASN A 19 2.66 4.77 12.40
CA ASN A 19 2.68 3.32 12.40
C ASN A 19 1.36 2.71 12.93
N SER A 20 0.32 3.52 13.09
CA SER A 20 -1.01 3.09 13.53
C SER A 20 -1.99 3.07 12.37
N PHE A 21 -2.67 1.94 12.21
CA PHE A 21 -3.85 1.79 11.37
C PHE A 21 -5.14 2.19 12.09
N ARG A 22 -5.04 2.89 13.23
CA ARG A 22 -6.15 3.31 14.10
C ARG A 22 -6.83 2.12 14.79
N SER A 23 -8.05 2.32 15.30
CA SER A 23 -8.77 1.36 16.13
C SER A 23 -8.97 0.02 15.41
N ASP A 24 -8.83 -1.08 16.15
CA ASP A 24 -9.12 -2.43 15.69
C ASP A 24 -10.43 -3.00 16.27
N ASP A 25 -11.22 -2.14 16.94
CA ASP A 25 -12.52 -2.48 17.49
C ASP A 25 -13.56 -2.52 16.36
N HIS A 26 -13.91 -3.72 15.91
CA HIS A 26 -14.87 -3.92 14.83
C HIS A 26 -16.33 -3.75 15.26
N GLU A 27 -16.62 -3.70 16.56
CA GLU A 27 -17.98 -3.56 17.08
C GLU A 27 -18.38 -2.09 17.22
N GLN A 28 -17.43 -1.22 17.60
CA GLN A 28 -17.70 0.19 17.90
C GLN A 28 -16.91 1.19 17.03
N ASN A 29 -16.06 0.73 16.11
CA ASN A 29 -15.29 1.61 15.23
C ASN A 29 -15.39 1.22 13.74
N ALA A 30 -15.68 2.21 12.89
CA ALA A 30 -15.76 1.98 11.43
C ALA A 30 -14.44 1.48 10.81
N VAL A 31 -13.28 1.93 11.32
CA VAL A 31 -11.97 1.47 10.83
C VAL A 31 -11.71 0.03 11.27
N GLY A 32 -12.09 -0.31 12.51
CA GLY A 32 -12.02 -1.68 13.00
C GLY A 32 -12.93 -2.63 12.23
N LEU A 33 -14.13 -2.18 11.84
CA LEU A 33 -15.03 -2.96 10.99
C LEU A 33 -14.41 -3.22 9.61
N LEU A 34 -13.81 -2.21 9.00
CA LEU A 34 -13.11 -2.38 7.73
C LEU A 34 -11.95 -3.37 7.86
N HIS A 35 -11.19 -3.33 8.95
CA HIS A 35 -10.14 -4.34 9.21
C HIS A 35 -10.73 -5.76 9.26
N GLU A 36 -11.85 -5.94 9.93
CA GLU A 36 -12.53 -7.24 10.03
C GLU A 36 -13.05 -7.73 8.66
N GLU A 37 -13.63 -6.85 7.85
CA GLU A 37 -14.04 -7.17 6.48
C GLU A 37 -12.83 -7.60 5.62
N MET A 38 -11.72 -6.87 5.70
CA MET A 38 -10.47 -7.20 5.00
C MET A 38 -9.90 -8.56 5.43
N ARG A 39 -10.04 -8.93 6.71
CA ARG A 39 -9.67 -10.27 7.22
C ARG A 39 -10.54 -11.37 6.61
N ARG A 40 -11.86 -11.15 6.54
CA ARG A 40 -12.81 -12.12 5.99
C ARG A 40 -12.62 -12.35 4.49
N LEU A 41 -12.27 -11.31 3.75
CA LEU A 41 -11.94 -11.40 2.33
C LEU A 41 -10.60 -12.08 2.05
N GLN A 42 -9.88 -12.55 3.08
CA GLN A 42 -8.56 -13.16 2.97
C GLN A 42 -7.58 -12.32 2.15
N PHE A 43 -7.71 -10.99 2.19
CA PHE A 43 -6.84 -10.10 1.43
C PHE A 43 -5.40 -10.26 1.95
N ALA A 44 -4.62 -11.07 1.22
CA ALA A 44 -3.44 -11.76 1.75
C ALA A 44 -2.37 -10.81 2.29
N ASP A 45 -2.31 -9.58 1.79
CA ASP A 45 -1.30 -8.59 2.16
C ASP A 45 -1.73 -7.58 3.24
N HIS A 46 -3.04 -7.35 3.41
CA HIS A 46 -3.55 -6.36 4.37
C HIS A 46 -4.06 -7.01 5.67
N ALA A 47 -4.55 -8.26 5.62
CA ALA A 47 -5.07 -8.94 6.82
C ALA A 47 -4.00 -9.74 7.59
N ARG A 48 -3.05 -10.39 6.89
CA ARG A 48 -2.06 -11.29 7.53
C ARG A 48 -0.77 -10.58 7.97
N ARG A 49 -0.42 -9.44 7.37
CA ARG A 49 0.89 -8.80 7.59
C ARG A 49 0.93 -7.83 8.77
N PRO A 50 -0.09 -6.96 8.96
CA PRO A 50 -0.10 -6.06 10.12
C PRO A 50 -0.20 -6.83 11.44
N THR A 51 -1.00 -7.91 11.47
CA THR A 51 -1.16 -8.78 12.65
C THR A 51 0.12 -9.52 13.05
N GLN A 52 0.99 -9.87 12.08
CA GLN A 52 2.29 -10.49 12.36
C GLN A 52 3.34 -9.53 12.98
N HIS A 53 3.14 -8.22 12.77
CA HIS A 53 4.02 -7.17 13.28
C HIS A 53 3.28 -6.25 14.25
N GLN A 54 2.17 -6.70 14.83
CA GLN A 54 1.32 -5.89 15.69
C GLN A 54 2.03 -5.56 17.01
N LEU A 55 1.97 -4.29 17.40
CA LEU A 55 2.46 -3.80 18.68
C LEU A 55 1.29 -3.53 19.62
N PRO A 56 1.45 -3.69 20.94
CA PRO A 56 0.45 -3.29 21.92
C PRO A 56 0.15 -1.78 21.79
N ALA A 57 -1.10 -1.42 21.49
CA ALA A 57 -1.49 -0.01 21.27
C ALA A 57 -2.90 0.35 21.75
N GLY A 58 -3.32 -0.20 22.90
CA GLY A 58 -4.51 0.28 23.62
C GLY A 58 -5.80 0.29 22.80
N GLY A 59 -6.04 -0.76 22.00
CA GLY A 59 -7.22 -0.89 21.13
C GLY A 59 -7.00 -0.45 19.67
N ALA A 60 -5.82 0.08 19.33
CA ALA A 60 -5.42 0.33 17.96
C ALA A 60 -4.58 -0.81 17.36
N LEU A 61 -4.66 -0.98 16.04
CA LEU A 61 -3.75 -1.79 15.24
C LEU A 61 -2.48 -0.98 14.94
N ALA A 62 -1.54 -0.96 15.87
CA ALA A 62 -0.20 -0.42 15.61
C ALA A 62 0.74 -1.51 15.10
N VAL A 63 1.69 -1.16 14.26
CA VAL A 63 2.67 -2.08 13.68
C VAL A 63 4.10 -1.64 13.91
N ASP A 64 5.01 -2.61 13.97
CA ASP A 64 6.45 -2.39 13.79
C ASP A 64 6.71 -2.00 12.31
N ARG A 65 7.01 -0.72 12.10
CA ARG A 65 7.27 -0.13 10.78
C ARG A 65 8.43 -0.82 10.09
N ASP A 66 9.53 -1.05 10.79
CA ASP A 66 10.73 -1.61 10.19
C ASP A 66 10.57 -3.10 9.85
N GLY A 67 9.88 -3.85 10.72
CA GLY A 67 9.48 -5.23 10.46
C GLY A 67 8.56 -5.36 9.24
N LEU A 68 7.56 -4.48 9.13
CA LEU A 68 6.64 -4.43 8.00
C LEU A 68 7.36 -4.08 6.69
N LEU A 69 8.23 -3.06 6.71
CA LEU A 69 8.98 -2.60 5.55
C LEU A 69 9.92 -3.68 5.02
N ARG A 70 10.73 -4.31 5.89
CA ARG A 70 11.66 -5.39 5.50
C ARG A 70 10.95 -6.54 4.77
N ARG A 71 9.71 -6.87 5.16
CA ARG A 71 8.91 -7.88 4.47
C ARG A 71 8.26 -7.38 3.18
N ARG A 72 7.91 -6.09 3.08
CA ARG A 72 7.33 -5.50 1.87
C ARG A 72 8.34 -5.19 0.78
N HIS A 73 9.61 -4.96 1.14
CA HIS A 73 10.74 -5.00 0.19
C HIS A 73 10.85 -6.34 -0.57
N ARG A 74 10.33 -7.42 0.03
CA ARG A 74 10.36 -8.79 -0.48
C ARG A 74 8.99 -9.31 -0.91
N ALA A 75 8.02 -8.42 -1.14
CA ALA A 75 6.61 -8.80 -1.33
C ALA A 75 6.42 -9.93 -2.37
N PRO A 76 5.36 -10.75 -2.25
CA PRO A 76 5.12 -11.95 -3.08
C PRO A 76 5.02 -11.66 -4.57
N SER A 77 4.83 -10.39 -4.95
CA SER A 77 4.72 -9.94 -6.33
C SER A 77 5.98 -10.22 -7.15
N THR A 78 7.17 -10.31 -6.54
CA THR A 78 8.37 -10.68 -7.29
C THR A 78 8.34 -12.11 -7.78
N ASP A 79 7.59 -12.99 -7.11
CA ASP A 79 7.59 -14.44 -7.36
C ASP A 79 6.24 -14.93 -7.93
N HIS A 80 5.27 -14.03 -8.14
CA HIS A 80 3.96 -14.39 -8.67
C HIS A 80 3.99 -14.38 -10.21
N PRO A 81 3.61 -15.49 -10.89
CA PRO A 81 3.81 -15.64 -12.34
C PRO A 81 3.01 -14.66 -13.20
N ASN A 82 1.94 -14.07 -12.66
CA ASN A 82 1.09 -13.09 -13.36
C ASN A 82 1.36 -11.64 -12.93
N ILE A 83 2.43 -11.37 -12.17
CA ILE A 83 2.77 -10.01 -11.75
C ILE A 83 4.13 -9.64 -12.34
N THR A 84 4.13 -8.59 -13.15
CA THR A 84 5.35 -7.95 -13.65
C THR A 84 5.55 -6.65 -12.90
N ILE A 85 6.77 -6.41 -12.44
CA ILE A 85 7.16 -5.18 -11.76
C ILE A 85 8.04 -4.38 -12.71
N ASP A 86 7.51 -3.25 -13.18
CA ASP A 86 8.30 -2.23 -13.87
C ASP A 86 8.67 -1.12 -12.88
N ARG A 87 9.96 -0.78 -12.81
CA ARG A 87 10.48 0.26 -11.90
C ARG A 87 10.83 1.49 -12.73
N GLY A 88 9.89 2.40 -12.85
CA GLY A 88 10.05 3.65 -13.59
C GLY A 88 9.08 4.71 -13.11
N GLU A 89 9.24 5.93 -13.64
CA GLU A 89 8.14 6.88 -13.64
C GLU A 89 7.33 6.65 -14.92
N GLU A 90 6.01 6.60 -14.80
CA GLU A 90 5.15 6.38 -15.95
C GLU A 90 5.20 7.57 -16.92
N SER A 91 5.19 7.24 -18.22
CA SER A 91 5.17 8.23 -19.29
C SER A 91 3.88 9.07 -19.27
N PRO A 92 3.89 10.32 -19.77
CA PRO A 92 2.65 11.07 -20.04
C PRO A 92 1.67 10.37 -21.00
N ALA A 93 2.13 9.35 -21.74
CA ALA A 93 1.30 8.50 -22.60
C ALA A 93 0.67 7.30 -21.84
N TRP A 94 0.75 7.27 -20.52
CA TRP A 94 0.17 6.23 -19.67
C TRP A 94 -1.25 6.61 -19.22
N PRO A 95 -2.20 5.67 -19.12
CA PRO A 95 -2.05 4.24 -19.41
C PRO A 95 -2.03 3.92 -20.91
N PRO A 96 -1.40 2.80 -21.33
CA PRO A 96 -1.45 2.34 -22.71
C PRO A 96 -2.89 2.15 -23.20
N GLU A 97 -3.17 2.56 -24.44
CA GLU A 97 -4.53 2.51 -25.03
C GLU A 97 -5.07 1.09 -25.17
N ASP A 98 -4.20 0.08 -25.24
CA ASP A 98 -4.56 -1.33 -25.36
C ASP A 98 -4.95 -1.98 -24.02
N TRP A 99 -4.83 -1.25 -22.90
CA TRP A 99 -5.21 -1.75 -21.58
C TRP A 99 -6.70 -1.57 -21.30
N ASN A 100 -7.39 -2.67 -21.02
CA ASN A 100 -8.84 -2.65 -20.77
C ASN A 100 -9.22 -2.20 -19.35
N ASN A 101 -8.40 -2.53 -18.35
CA ASN A 101 -8.68 -2.22 -16.94
C ASN A 101 -7.43 -1.66 -16.29
N VAL A 102 -7.54 -0.47 -15.71
CA VAL A 102 -6.43 0.27 -15.11
C VAL A 102 -6.81 0.73 -13.72
N ILE A 103 -5.96 0.45 -12.73
CA ILE A 103 -6.09 0.98 -11.37
C ILE A 103 -4.97 2.00 -11.14
N ILE A 104 -5.36 3.23 -10.79
CA ILE A 104 -4.42 4.30 -10.45
C ILE A 104 -4.34 4.43 -8.93
N ALA A 105 -3.18 4.12 -8.37
CA ALA A 105 -2.94 4.07 -6.92
C ALA A 105 -1.65 4.81 -6.50
N THR A 106 -1.36 5.95 -7.14
CA THR A 106 -0.10 6.71 -6.97
C THR A 106 -0.02 7.58 -5.70
N GLY A 107 -1.07 7.55 -4.87
CA GLY A 107 -1.08 8.21 -3.57
C GLY A 107 -1.08 9.74 -3.63
N PRO A 108 -0.92 10.40 -2.46
CA PRO A 108 -1.06 11.86 -2.33
C PRO A 108 0.06 12.66 -3.02
N LEU A 109 1.20 12.03 -3.31
CA LEU A 109 2.38 12.65 -3.94
C LEU A 109 2.54 12.19 -5.40
N THR A 110 1.43 12.10 -6.14
CA THR A 110 1.43 11.71 -7.56
C THR A 110 2.34 12.63 -8.38
N SER A 111 3.10 12.08 -9.33
CA SER A 111 4.06 12.87 -10.10
C SER A 111 3.33 13.89 -11.00
N PRO A 112 3.92 15.07 -11.26
CA PRO A 112 3.29 16.09 -12.10
C PRO A 112 2.94 15.60 -13.51
N ALA A 113 3.80 14.76 -14.12
CA ALA A 113 3.57 14.20 -15.44
C ALA A 113 2.33 13.30 -15.47
N LEU A 114 2.20 12.39 -14.50
CA LEU A 114 1.06 11.49 -14.42
C LEU A 114 -0.22 12.24 -14.00
N ALA A 115 -0.12 13.22 -13.10
CA ALA A 115 -1.25 14.05 -12.72
C ALA A 115 -1.82 14.83 -13.92
N GLU A 116 -0.97 15.26 -14.86
CA GLU A 116 -1.43 15.88 -16.11
C GLU A 116 -2.07 14.87 -17.05
N ALA A 117 -1.52 13.65 -17.18
CA ALA A 117 -2.11 12.59 -17.98
C ALA A 117 -3.53 12.21 -17.49
N ILE A 118 -3.74 12.14 -16.17
CA ILE A 118 -5.02 11.82 -15.54
C ILE A 118 -6.08 12.93 -15.73
N ARG A 119 -5.67 14.19 -15.91
CA ARG A 119 -6.60 15.32 -16.05
C ARG A 119 -7.32 15.38 -17.40
N ARG A 120 -6.79 14.71 -18.42
CA ARG A 120 -7.29 14.75 -19.80
C ARG A 120 -8.57 13.95 -19.95
#